data_AF-A0A8S9W4E0-F1
#
_entry.id   AF-A0A8S9W4E0-F1
#
_cell.length_a   1.000
_cell.length_b   1.000
_cell.length_c   1.000
_cell.angle_alpha   90.00
_cell.angle_beta   90.00
_cell.angle_gamma   90.00
#
_symmetry.space_group_name_H-M   'P 1'
#
loop_
_entity.id
_entity.type
_entity.pdbx_description
1 polymer ?
#
loop_
_entity_poly.entity_id
_entity_poly.type
_entity_poly.pdbx_seq_one_letter_code
_entity_poly.pdbx_strand_id
1 'polypeptide(L)'
;MDALRATATWYPDVELCEYHVDNMVQQLVKNPQLFDHKVLVSTNLFMDIISEQCAGLIGSIGLVYSANMGDDYAMFEPAHGSAPKYKGLDKVDPCATILAGAWMLRYLGANDGARMRSSVRPSRRLKGA
;
A
#
# COMPACT_ATOMS: atom_id res chain seq x y z
N MET A 1 -16.32 -15.10 2.58
CA MET A 1 -15.36 -16.22 2.62
C MET A 1 -15.63 -17.22 1.50
N ASP A 2 -16.89 -17.59 1.24
CA ASP A 2 -17.24 -18.57 0.20
C ASP A 2 -16.69 -18.24 -1.19
N ALA A 3 -16.77 -16.97 -1.62
CA ALA A 3 -16.19 -16.52 -2.88
C ALA A 3 -14.67 -16.75 -2.95
N LEU A 4 -13.93 -16.49 -1.87
CA LEU A 4 -12.47 -16.72 -1.82
C LEU A 4 -12.14 -18.21 -1.88
N ARG A 5 -12.90 -19.06 -1.17
CA ARG A 5 -12.71 -20.52 -1.20
C ARG A 5 -12.99 -21.10 -2.58
N ALA A 6 -14.01 -20.60 -3.29
CA ALA A 6 -14.29 -21.00 -4.66
C ALA A 6 -13.12 -20.62 -5.58
N THR A 7 -12.64 -19.37 -5.51
CA THR A 7 -11.52 -18.89 -6.34
C THR A 7 -10.20 -19.58 -6.02
N ALA A 8 -9.96 -19.99 -4.76
CA ALA A 8 -8.73 -20.69 -4.38
C ALA A 8 -8.51 -21.97 -5.18
N THR A 9 -9.57 -22.64 -5.64
CA THR A 9 -9.46 -23.84 -6.49
C THR A 9 -8.81 -23.55 -7.85
N TRP A 10 -8.83 -22.31 -8.32
CA TRP A 10 -8.23 -21.89 -9.58
C TRP A 10 -6.73 -21.58 -9.45
N TYR A 11 -6.24 -21.44 -8.21
CA TYR A 11 -4.86 -21.08 -7.88
C TYR A 11 -4.29 -22.06 -6.84
N PRO A 12 -4.07 -23.34 -7.20
CA PRO A 12 -3.64 -24.37 -6.24
C PRO A 12 -2.28 -24.11 -5.61
N ASP A 13 -1.43 -23.30 -6.27
CA ASP A 13 -0.11 -22.91 -5.77
C ASP A 13 -0.15 -21.76 -4.73
N VAL A 14 -1.34 -21.20 -4.47
CA VAL A 14 -1.54 -20.11 -3.51
C VAL A 14 -2.25 -20.63 -2.27
N GLU A 15 -1.56 -20.62 -1.13
CA GLU A 15 -2.16 -21.01 0.15
C GLU A 15 -3.14 -19.94 0.64
N LEU A 16 -4.37 -20.36 0.97
CA LEU A 16 -5.38 -19.52 1.60
C LEU A 16 -5.34 -19.69 3.13
N CYS A 17 -4.91 -18.64 3.85
CA CYS A 17 -4.95 -18.60 5.31
C CYS A 17 -6.02 -17.63 5.80
N GLU A 18 -6.93 -18.09 6.66
CA GLU A 18 -8.00 -17.26 7.24
C GLU A 18 -7.57 -16.69 8.60
N TYR A 19 -7.85 -15.39 8.80
CA TYR A 19 -7.62 -14.70 10.08
C TYR A 19 -8.87 -13.92 10.47
N HIS A 20 -9.21 -13.90 11.75
CA HIS A 20 -10.09 -12.88 12.31
C HIS A 20 -9.38 -11.53 12.34
N VAL A 21 -10.11 -10.45 12.06
CA VAL A 21 -9.54 -9.11 11.89
C VAL A 21 -8.84 -8.60 13.14
N ASP A 22 -9.36 -8.92 14.32
CA ASP A 22 -8.79 -8.58 15.62
C ASP A 22 -7.41 -9.25 15.83
N ASN A 23 -7.31 -10.56 15.56
CA ASN A 23 -6.06 -11.29 15.62
C ASN A 23 -5.08 -10.80 14.55
N MET A 24 -5.54 -10.53 13.33
CA MET A 24 -4.68 -9.99 12.26
C MET A 24 -4.03 -8.67 12.68
N VAL A 25 -4.82 -7.71 13.17
CA VAL A 25 -4.30 -6.42 13.64
C VAL A 25 -3.35 -6.61 14.83
N GLN A 26 -3.67 -7.51 15.76
CA GLN A 26 -2.76 -7.84 16.87
C GLN A 26 -1.42 -8.42 16.38
N GLN A 27 -1.44 -9.34 15.42
CA GLN A 27 -0.23 -9.96 14.88
C GLN A 27 0.58 -8.99 14.03
N LEU A 28 -0.05 -8.05 13.32
CA LEU A 28 0.66 -6.99 12.59
C LEU A 28 1.56 -6.18 13.53
N VAL A 29 1.11 -5.93 14.76
CA VAL A 29 1.92 -5.24 15.77
C VAL A 29 2.96 -6.16 16.41
N LYS A 30 2.56 -7.39 16.79
CA LYS A 30 3.44 -8.29 17.56
C LYS A 30 4.51 -8.98 16.70
N ASN A 31 4.12 -9.45 15.53
CA ASN A 31 4.91 -10.33 14.65
C ASN A 31 4.67 -9.98 13.17
N PRO A 32 4.97 -8.74 12.72
CA PRO A 32 4.70 -8.31 11.34
C PRO A 32 5.31 -9.21 10.26
N GLN A 33 6.45 -9.84 10.54
CA GLN A 33 7.11 -10.79 9.65
C GLN A 33 6.26 -12.01 9.27
N LEU A 34 5.20 -12.31 10.01
CA LEU A 34 4.24 -13.36 9.64
C LEU A 34 3.50 -13.04 8.34
N PHE A 35 3.45 -11.78 7.94
CA PHE A 35 2.79 -11.29 6.74
C PHE A 35 3.76 -10.89 5.64
N ASP A 36 5.07 -11.09 5.86
CA ASP A 36 6.06 -10.84 4.83
C ASP A 36 5.85 -11.79 3.65
N HIS A 37 6.00 -11.26 2.44
CA HIS A 37 5.70 -11.96 1.18
C HIS A 37 4.27 -12.54 1.07
N LYS A 38 3.30 -12.02 1.83
CA LYS A 38 1.89 -12.42 1.75
C LYS A 38 1.01 -11.31 1.17
N VAL A 39 -0.12 -11.71 0.58
CA VAL A 39 -1.17 -10.78 0.12
C VAL A 39 -2.30 -10.81 1.14
N LEU A 40 -2.66 -9.64 1.65
CA LEU A 40 -3.80 -9.49 2.55
C LEU A 40 -5.03 -9.08 1.73
N VAL A 41 -6.14 -9.78 1.93
CA VAL A 41 -7.41 -9.51 1.25
C VAL A 41 -8.51 -9.38 2.29
N SER A 42 -9.31 -8.33 2.20
CA SER A 42 -10.44 -8.09 3.10
C SER A 42 -11.48 -7.19 2.43
N THR A 43 -12.60 -6.97 3.11
CA THR A 43 -13.62 -6.01 2.69
C THR A 43 -13.14 -4.57 2.86
N ASN A 44 -13.80 -3.61 2.20
CA ASN A 44 -13.40 -2.20 2.15
C ASN A 44 -13.03 -1.61 3.52
N LEU A 45 -13.96 -1.65 4.49
CA LEU A 45 -13.74 -1.06 5.81
C LEU A 45 -12.60 -1.73 6.59
N PHE A 46 -12.49 -3.06 6.54
CA PHE A 46 -11.43 -3.75 7.27
C PHE A 46 -10.07 -3.53 6.60
N MET A 47 -10.02 -3.46 5.27
CA MET A 47 -8.77 -3.18 4.57
C MET A 47 -8.30 -1.75 4.79
N ASP A 48 -9.22 -0.78 4.90
CA ASP A 48 -8.89 0.60 5.28
C ASP A 48 -8.14 0.62 6.62
N ILE A 49 -8.72 0.00 7.66
CA ILE A 49 -8.10 -0.12 8.99
C ILE A 49 -6.76 -0.86 8.93
N ILE A 50 -6.71 -2.02 8.27
CA ILE A 50 -5.49 -2.84 8.19
C ILE A 50 -4.37 -2.07 7.47
N SER A 51 -4.68 -1.39 6.38
CA SER A 51 -3.71 -0.65 5.57
C SER A 51 -3.11 0.53 6.34
N GLU A 52 -3.90 1.22 7.17
CA GLU A 52 -3.42 2.27 8.08
C GLU A 52 -2.49 1.72 9.17
N GLN A 53 -2.79 0.54 9.71
CA GLN A 53 -1.86 -0.11 10.66
C GLN A 53 -0.52 -0.45 9.99
N CYS A 54 -0.55 -0.96 8.76
CA CYS A 54 0.66 -1.21 7.97
C CYS A 54 1.44 0.08 7.68
N ALA A 55 0.76 1.19 7.38
CA ALA A 55 1.38 2.50 7.21
C ALA A 55 2.10 2.97 8.49
N GLY A 56 1.50 2.72 9.66
CA GLY A 56 2.11 2.96 10.97
C GLY A 56 3.37 2.13 11.21
N LEU A 57 3.38 0.85 10.81
CA LEU A 57 4.54 -0.04 10.97
C LEU A 57 5.77 0.42 10.17
N ILE A 58 5.56 1.00 8.98
CA ILE A 58 6.66 1.55 8.16
C ILE A 58 7.05 2.99 8.55
N GLY A 59 6.37 3.57 9.54
CA GLY A 59 6.70 4.84 10.18
C GLY A 59 6.07 6.09 9.54
N SER A 60 5.47 5.99 8.35
CA SER A 60 4.75 7.12 7.75
C SER A 60 3.84 6.71 6.59
N ILE A 61 2.59 7.20 6.61
CA ILE A 61 1.67 7.15 5.46
C ILE A 61 2.20 7.92 4.25
N GLY A 62 3.10 8.90 4.45
CA GLY A 62 3.76 9.65 3.37
C GLY A 62 4.64 8.80 2.45
N LEU A 63 4.85 7.52 2.79
CA LEU A 63 5.60 6.54 2.00
C LEU A 63 4.69 5.50 1.33
N VAL A 64 3.40 5.50 1.67
CA VAL A 64 2.42 4.53 1.16
C VAL A 64 1.79 5.06 -0.11
N TYR A 65 1.77 4.21 -1.13
CA TYR A 65 1.18 4.48 -2.43
C TYR A 65 0.20 3.35 -2.77
N SER A 66 -0.85 3.67 -3.52
CA SER A 66 -1.94 2.74 -3.83
C SER A 66 -2.29 2.77 -5.31
N ALA A 67 -3.06 1.76 -5.71
CA ALA A 67 -3.68 1.68 -7.03
C ALA A 67 -5.12 1.19 -6.85
N ASN A 68 -6.07 1.92 -7.44
CA ASN A 68 -7.45 1.51 -7.59
C ASN A 68 -7.61 0.94 -9.00
N MET A 69 -7.93 -0.34 -9.09
CA MET A 69 -8.01 -1.07 -10.35
C MET A 69 -9.48 -1.36 -10.67
N GLY A 70 -9.94 -0.95 -11.85
CA GLY A 70 -11.22 -1.31 -12.42
C GLY A 70 -11.06 -1.97 -13.80
N ASP A 71 -12.18 -2.34 -14.40
CA ASP A 71 -12.19 -3.05 -15.70
C ASP A 71 -11.71 -2.16 -16.85
N ASP A 72 -12.15 -0.89 -16.86
CA ASP A 72 -11.84 0.08 -17.92
C ASP A 72 -10.77 1.11 -17.52
N TYR A 73 -10.60 1.34 -16.22
CA TYR A 73 -9.77 2.43 -15.69
C TYR A 73 -8.92 1.96 -14.51
N ALA A 74 -7.73 2.54 -14.37
CA ALA A 74 -6.87 2.39 -13.21
C ALA A 74 -6.42 3.76 -12.71
N MET A 75 -6.46 3.98 -11.39
CA MET A 75 -6.03 5.20 -10.73
C MET A 75 -4.89 4.89 -9.77
N PHE A 76 -3.79 5.64 -9.87
CA PHE A 76 -2.62 5.50 -9.01
C PHE A 76 -2.46 6.77 -8.18
N GLU A 77 -2.39 6.63 -6.86
CA GLU A 77 -2.37 7.77 -5.95
C GLU A 77 -1.49 7.54 -4.71
N PRO A 78 -0.99 8.60 -4.07
CA PRO A 78 -0.47 8.46 -2.71
C PRO A 78 -1.63 8.11 -1.74
N ALA A 79 -1.35 7.30 -0.72
CA ALA A 79 -2.37 6.98 0.29
C ALA A 79 -2.64 8.13 1.27
N HIS A 80 -1.76 9.13 1.34
CA HIS A 80 -1.93 10.25 2.25
C HIS A 80 -2.95 11.28 1.73
N GLY A 81 -3.57 12.01 2.66
CA GLY A 81 -4.47 13.13 2.35
C GLY A 81 -3.76 14.41 1.92
N SER A 82 -4.53 15.50 1.80
CA SER A 82 -4.10 16.79 1.23
C SER A 82 -3.16 17.64 2.10
N ALA A 83 -3.00 17.28 3.39
CA ALA A 83 -2.19 17.99 4.39
C ALA A 83 -2.22 19.55 4.29
N PRO A 84 -3.39 20.21 4.41
CA PRO A 84 -3.57 21.64 4.11
C PRO A 84 -2.64 22.58 4.90
N LYS A 85 -2.28 22.19 6.13
CA LYS A 85 -1.34 22.92 7.00
C LYS A 85 0.05 23.14 6.39
N TYR A 86 0.44 22.36 5.38
CA TYR A 86 1.74 22.46 4.71
C TYR A 86 1.67 23.11 3.31
N LYS A 87 0.49 23.58 2.89
CA LYS A 87 0.30 24.23 1.59
C LYS A 87 1.23 25.43 1.44
N GLY A 88 2.03 25.44 0.36
CA GLY A 88 2.93 26.54 0.04
C GLY A 88 4.21 26.63 0.89
N LEU A 89 4.46 25.64 1.76
CA LEU A 89 5.60 25.67 2.67
C LEU A 89 6.82 24.86 2.19
N ASP A 90 6.69 24.12 1.09
CA ASP A 90 7.74 23.20 0.58
C ASP A 90 8.26 22.21 1.66
N LYS A 91 7.33 21.64 2.45
CA LYS A 91 7.63 20.77 3.59
C LYS A 91 7.19 19.31 3.42
N VAL A 92 6.35 18.99 2.44
CA VAL A 92 5.79 17.64 2.28
C VAL A 92 6.78 16.69 1.60
N ASP A 93 6.67 15.39 1.89
CA ASP A 93 7.43 14.36 1.16
C ASP A 93 6.65 13.94 -0.10
N PRO A 94 7.19 14.13 -1.32
CA PRO A 94 6.53 13.67 -2.54
C PRO A 94 6.73 12.17 -2.82
N CYS A 95 7.45 11.42 -1.97
CA CYS A 95 7.81 10.02 -2.24
C CYS A 95 6.62 9.13 -2.62
N ALA A 96 5.53 9.14 -1.85
CA ALA A 96 4.35 8.35 -2.17
C ALA A 96 3.78 8.67 -3.56
N THR A 97 3.67 9.94 -3.92
CA THR A 97 3.16 10.38 -5.23
C THR A 97 4.08 9.91 -6.37
N ILE A 98 5.40 10.03 -6.19
CA ILE A 98 6.37 9.58 -7.19
C ILE A 98 6.30 8.06 -7.35
N LEU A 99 6.18 7.30 -6.26
CA LEU A 99 6.05 5.85 -6.29
C LEU A 99 4.75 5.39 -6.96
N ALA A 100 3.64 6.09 -6.72
CA ALA A 100 2.38 5.88 -7.44
C ALA A 100 2.55 6.11 -8.95
N GLY A 101 3.21 7.19 -9.35
CA GLY A 101 3.53 7.47 -10.75
C GLY A 101 4.44 6.40 -11.39
N ALA A 102 5.43 5.91 -10.65
CA ALA A 102 6.29 4.81 -11.11
C ALA A 102 5.49 3.51 -11.30
N TRP A 103 4.50 3.23 -10.43
CA TRP A 103 3.61 2.08 -10.59
C TRP A 103 2.70 2.24 -11.81
N MET A 104 2.14 3.43 -12.03
CA MET A 104 1.37 3.75 -13.23
C MET A 104 2.19 3.52 -14.52
N LEU A 105 3.44 4.01 -14.56
CA LEU A 105 4.32 3.81 -15.72
C LEU A 105 4.59 2.34 -15.99
N ARG A 106 4.80 1.54 -14.94
CA ARG A 106 4.91 0.08 -15.06
C ARG A 106 3.62 -0.54 -15.59
N TYR A 107 2.46 -0.10 -15.12
CA TYR A 107 1.16 -0.60 -15.58
C TYR A 107 0.93 -0.30 -17.08
N LEU A 108 1.40 0.85 -17.57
CA LEU A 108 1.34 1.22 -18.99
C LEU A 108 2.42 0.56 -19.88
N GLY A 109 3.30 -0.29 -19.31
CA GLY A 109 4.40 -0.93 -20.03
C GLY A 109 5.62 -0.05 -20.27
N ALA A 110 5.67 1.16 -19.69
CA ALA A 110 6.79 2.09 -19.80
C ALA A 110 7.92 1.75 -18.80
N ASN A 111 8.64 0.66 -19.09
CA ASN A 111 9.62 0.06 -18.18
C ASN A 111 10.81 0.98 -17.82
N ASP A 112 11.18 1.93 -18.68
CA ASP A 112 12.24 2.90 -18.37
C ASP A 112 11.84 3.84 -17.22
N GLY A 113 10.55 4.21 -17.15
CA GLY A 113 9.98 4.97 -16.05
C GLY A 113 9.87 4.19 -14.74
N ALA A 114 9.72 2.86 -14.81
CA ALA A 114 9.64 1.99 -13.64
C ALA A 114 10.97 1.92 -12.86
N ARG A 115 12.11 2.25 -13.50
CA ARG A 115 13.41 2.38 -12.82
C ARG A 115 13.42 3.48 -11.76
N MET A 116 12.51 4.47 -11.87
CA MET A 116 12.37 5.56 -10.92
C MET A 116 12.15 5.05 -9.48
N ARG A 117 11.42 3.94 -9.30
CA ARG A 117 11.20 3.31 -7.98
C ARG A 117 12.49 3.01 -7.22
N SER A 118 13.54 2.57 -7.94
CA SER A 118 14.84 2.24 -7.33
C SER A 118 15.62 3.47 -6.85
N SER A 119 15.26 4.66 -7.33
CA SER A 119 15.94 5.92 -7.06
C SER A 119 15.22 6.80 -6.04
N VAL A 120 13.94 6.53 -5.74
CA VAL A 120 13.18 7.29 -4.74
C VAL A 120 13.70 6.96 -3.34
N ARG A 121 13.99 7.99 -2.55
CA ARG A 121 14.31 7.87 -1.13
C ARG A 121 13.51 8.89 -0.33
N PRO A 122 12.99 8.52 0.86
CA PRO A 122 12.32 9.43 1.78
C PRO A 122 13.14 10.69 2.03
N SER A 123 12.47 11.83 2.09
CA SER A 123 13.12 13.09 2.44
C SER A 123 13.63 13.02 3.88
N ARG A 124 14.94 13.22 4.07
CA ARG A 124 15.54 13.27 5.41
C ARG A 124 15.11 14.51 6.23
N ARG A 125 14.38 15.45 5.62
CA ARG A 125 14.01 16.74 6.21
C ARG A 125 12.83 16.66 7.19
N LEU A 126 12.12 15.54 7.25
CA LEU A 126 10.89 15.39 8.05
C LEU A 126 11.08 14.81 9.46
N LYS A 127 12.32 14.75 9.98
CA LYS A 127 12.54 14.44 11.40
C LYS A 127 12.10 15.64 12.26
N GLY A 128 10.85 15.63 12.73
CA GLY A 128 10.36 16.56 13.75
C GLY A 128 9.12 17.37 13.39
N ALA A 129 8.10 16.73 12.82
CA ALA A 129 6.74 17.29 12.74
C ALA A 129 5.82 16.58 13.73
#